data_AF-A0A0D2DNZ1-F1
#
_entry.id   AF-A0A0D2DNZ1-F1
#
_cell.length_a   1.000
_cell.length_b   1.000
_cell.length_c   1.000
_cell.angle_alpha   90.00
_cell.angle_beta   90.00
_cell.angle_gamma   90.00
#
_symmetry.space_group_name_H-M   'P 1'
#
loop_
_entity.id
_entity.type
_entity.pdbx_description
1 polymer ?
#
loop_
_entity_poly.entity_id
_entity_poly.type
_entity_poly.pdbx_seq_one_letter_code
_entity_poly.pdbx_strand_id
1 'polypeptide(L)' 'MADLTPVIIGVGEIVNRSLQLSDGVEPAILMIQAIKNALMDTGLNPPIQAKLKATINSIDVVRSWTWPYDNLPGLLA' A
#
# COMPACT_ATOMS: atom_id res chain seq x y z
N MET A 1 26.35 18.13 -1.63
CA MET A 1 25.33 17.68 -0.66
C MET A 1 24.28 16.94 -1.44
N ALA A 2 23.86 15.75 -1.00
CA ALA A 2 22.73 15.07 -1.64
C ALA A 2 21.46 15.89 -1.40
N ASP A 3 20.67 16.07 -2.44
CA ASP A 3 19.38 16.75 -2.38
C ASP A 3 18.43 15.91 -1.50
N LEU A 4 17.88 16.50 -0.42
CA LEU A 4 16.95 15.83 0.51
C LEU A 4 15.49 16.09 0.12
N THR A 5 15.26 16.64 -1.07
CA THR A 5 13.92 16.91 -1.57
C THR A 5 13.16 15.58 -1.74
N PRO A 6 12.02 15.38 -1.06
CA PRO A 6 11.26 14.15 -1.18
C PRO A 6 10.62 14.05 -2.55
N VAL A 7 10.56 12.83 -3.10
CA VAL A 7 9.93 12.53 -4.39
C VAL A 7 8.96 11.37 -4.24
N ILE A 8 7.87 11.42 -4.99
CA ILE A 8 6.95 10.28 -5.14
C ILE A 8 7.53 9.38 -6.24
N ILE A 9 7.76 8.10 -5.92
CA ILE A 9 8.38 7.14 -6.83
C ILE A 9 7.42 6.06 -7.34
N GLY A 10 6.19 6.01 -6.81
CA GLY A 10 5.17 5.05 -7.22
C GLY A 10 3.81 5.38 -6.64
N VAL A 11 2.76 5.16 -7.42
CA VAL A 11 1.36 5.38 -7.03
C VAL A 11 0.56 4.11 -7.36
N GLY A 12 -0.38 3.76 -6.50
CA GLY A 12 -1.20 2.56 -6.69
C GLY A 12 -2.64 2.81 -6.29
N GLU A 13 -3.55 2.41 -7.16
CA GLU A 13 -4.98 2.41 -6.91
C GLU A 13 -5.55 0.99 -7.04
N ILE A 14 -6.68 0.75 -6.38
CA ILE A 14 -7.47 -0.45 -6.56
C ILE A 14 -8.94 -0.14 -6.36
N VAL A 15 -9.79 -0.76 -7.19
CA VAL A 15 -11.24 -0.71 -7.04
C VAL A 15 -11.76 -2.13 -7.17
N ASN A 16 -12.44 -2.62 -6.14
CA ASN A 16 -13.26 -3.81 -6.30
C ASN A 16 -14.51 -3.43 -7.10
N ARG A 17 -14.61 -3.92 -8.34
CA ARG A 17 -15.74 -3.64 -9.25
C ARG A 17 -16.82 -4.70 -9.19
N SER A 18 -16.62 -5.79 -8.44
CA SER A 18 -17.63 -6.84 -8.33
C SER A 18 -18.81 -6.36 -7.49
N LEU A 19 -20.02 -6.70 -7.96
CA LEU A 19 -21.27 -6.46 -7.26
C LEU A 19 -21.76 -7.73 -6.53
N GLN A 20 -21.04 -8.84 -6.66
CA GLN A 20 -21.40 -10.10 -6.01
C GLN A 20 -21.02 -10.04 -4.54
N LEU A 21 -21.92 -10.50 -3.67
CA LEU A 21 -21.66 -10.53 -2.22
C LEU A 21 -20.46 -11.41 -1.86
N SER A 22 -20.25 -12.50 -2.60
CA SER A 22 -19.11 -13.41 -2.42
C SER A 22 -17.75 -12.75 -2.65
N ASP A 23 -17.73 -11.67 -3.43
CA ASP A 23 -16.52 -10.99 -3.85
C ASP A 23 -16.23 -9.75 -2.98
N GLY A 24 -16.90 -9.63 -1.83
CA GLY A 24 -16.63 -8.60 -0.85
C GLY A 24 -15.18 -8.68 -0.37
N VAL A 25 -14.49 -7.55 -0.41
CA VAL A 25 -13.08 -7.44 0.01
C VAL A 25 -13.00 -6.42 1.13
N GLU A 26 -12.32 -6.79 2.22
CA GLU A 26 -12.09 -5.87 3.33
C GLU A 26 -11.21 -4.68 2.93
N PRO A 27 -11.42 -3.49 3.54
CA PRO A 27 -10.60 -2.31 3.24
C PRO A 27 -9.10 -2.54 3.41
N ALA A 28 -8.66 -3.27 4.44
CA ALA A 28 -7.24 -3.57 4.65
C ALA A 28 -6.63 -4.36 3.47
N ILE A 29 -7.38 -5.31 2.90
CA ILE A 29 -6.92 -6.07 1.74
C ILE A 29 -6.81 -5.18 0.50
N LEU A 30 -7.75 -4.25 0.30
CA LEU A 30 -7.66 -3.25 -0.77
C LEU A 30 -6.42 -2.36 -0.57
N MET A 31 -6.13 -1.91 0.65
CA MET A 31 -4.92 -1.12 0.94
C MET A 31 -3.64 -1.90 0.62
N ILE A 32 -3.55 -3.19 0.99
CA ILE A 32 -2.41 -4.04 0.65
C ILE A 32 -2.24 -4.18 -0.88
N GLN A 33 -3.34 -4.34 -1.61
CA GLN A 33 -3.31 -4.42 -3.08
C GLN A 33 -2.85 -3.11 -3.71
N ALA A 34 -3.34 -1.96 -3.21
CA ALA A 34 -2.89 -0.64 -3.66
C ALA A 34 -1.38 -0.42 -3.40
N ILE A 35 -0.89 -0.81 -2.22
CA ILE A 35 0.55 -0.73 -1.88
C ILE A 35 1.38 -1.60 -2.85
N LYS A 36 0.92 -2.82 -3.16
CA LYS A 36 1.59 -3.68 -4.15
C LYS A 36 1.61 -3.02 -5.54
N ASN A 37 0.51 -2.41 -5.96
CA ASN A 37 0.45 -1.67 -7.23
C ASN A 37 1.44 -0.49 -7.23
N ALA A 38 1.54 0.27 -6.13
CA ALA A 38 2.49 1.37 -6.01
C ALA A 38 3.96 0.89 -6.07
N LEU A 39 4.28 -0.27 -5.48
CA LEU A 39 5.62 -0.86 -5.59
C LEU A 39 5.93 -1.30 -7.02
N MET A 40 4.95 -1.83 -7.76
CA MET A 40 5.12 -2.20 -9.16
C MET A 40 5.30 -0.98 -10.07
N ASP A 41 4.59 0.11 -9.79
CA ASP A 41 4.65 1.38 -10.53
C ASP A 41 6.05 2.02 -10.53
N THR A 42 6.88 1.69 -9.52
CA THR A 42 8.30 2.13 -9.48
C THR A 42 9.14 1.66 -10.69
N GLY A 43 8.68 0.63 -11.43
CA GLY A 43 9.40 0.05 -12.55
C GLY A 43 10.69 -0.70 -12.16
N LEU A 44 10.95 -0.86 -10.86
CA LEU A 44 12.13 -1.56 -10.35
C LEU A 44 11.99 -3.07 -10.59
N ASN A 45 13.12 -3.78 -10.71
CA ASN A 45 13.09 -5.24 -10.80
C ASN A 45 12.70 -5.88 -9.44
N PRO A 46 12.20 -7.14 -9.41
CA PRO A 46 11.70 -7.75 -8.17
C PRO A 46 12.69 -7.78 -6.99
N PRO A 47 14.01 -8.05 -7.19
CA PRO A 47 14.98 -7.98 -6.09
C PRO A 47 15.13 -6.58 -5.49
N ILE A 48 15.13 -5.53 -6.32
CA ILE A 48 15.23 -4.15 -5.84
C ILE A 48 13.91 -3.71 -5.19
N GLN A 49 12.76 -4.13 -5.71
CA GLN A 49 11.46 -3.89 -5.06
C GLN A 49 11.41 -4.52 -3.66
N ALA A 50 11.91 -5.75 -3.49
CA ALA A 50 11.97 -6.40 -2.18
C ALA A 50 12.88 -5.64 -1.20
N LYS A 51 14.02 -5.14 -1.69
CA LYS A 51 14.92 -4.29 -0.90
C LYS A 51 14.25 -2.97 -0.53
N LEU A 52 13.57 -2.31 -1.47
CA LEU A 52 12.80 -1.08 -1.23
C LEU A 52 11.75 -1.32 -0.14
N LYS A 53 10.95 -2.38 -0.26
CA LYS A 53 9.95 -2.76 0.73
C LYS A 53 10.57 -2.93 2.13
N ALA A 54 11.72 -3.61 2.23
CA ALA A 54 12.40 -3.82 3.51
C ALA A 54 13.00 -2.53 4.13
N THR A 55 13.19 -1.47 3.33
CA THR A 55 13.70 -0.17 3.82
C THR A 55 12.61 0.81 4.27
N ILE A 56 11.33 0.48 4.08
CA ILE A 56 10.21 1.29 4.55
C ILE A 56 10.23 1.32 6.08
N ASN A 57 10.29 2.52 6.64
CA ASN A 57 10.39 2.74 8.10
C ASN A 57 9.12 3.35 8.71
N SER A 58 8.21 3.87 7.89
CA SER A 58 6.94 4.44 8.32
C SER A 58 5.83 4.07 7.34
N ILE A 59 4.63 3.82 7.87
CA ILE A 59 3.40 3.66 7.10
C ILE A 59 2.35 4.51 7.79
N ASP A 60 1.78 5.46 7.04
CA ASP A 60 0.72 6.34 7.51
C ASP A 60 -0.58 5.99 6.79
N VAL A 61 -1.67 5.82 7.55
CA VAL A 61 -2.97 5.38 7.02
C VAL A 61 -4.06 6.34 7.47
N VAL A 62 -4.97 6.67 6.56
CA VAL A 62 -6.18 7.42 6.90
C VAL A 62 -7.08 6.58 7.79
N ARG A 63 -7.55 7.16 8.90
CA ARG A 63 -8.36 6.47 9.90
C ARG A 63 -9.65 5.89 9.30
N SER A 64 -9.86 4.58 9.47
CA SER A 64 -11.12 3.92 9.12
C SER A 64 -12.18 4.18 10.20
N TRP A 65 -13.41 4.52 9.78
CA TRP A 65 -14.54 4.71 10.69
C TRP A 65 -15.39 3.45 10.85
N THR A 66 -15.54 2.67 9.77
CA THR A 66 -16.49 1.55 9.69
C THR A 66 -15.88 0.21 10.11
N TRP A 67 -14.55 0.08 10.10
CA TRP A 67 -13.83 -1.13 10.47
C TRP A 67 -12.91 -0.87 11.67
N PRO A 68 -13.10 -1.58 12.80
CA PRO A 68 -12.34 -1.37 14.02
C PRO A 68 -11.01 -2.14 13.96
N TYR A 69 -10.02 -1.55 13.29
CA TYR A 69 -8.66 -2.08 13.30
C TYR A 69 -7.88 -1.50 14.50
N ASP A 70 -7.33 -2.35 15.36
CA ASP A 70 -6.55 -1.93 16.53
C ASP A 70 -5.24 -1.21 16.13
N ASN A 71 -4.55 -1.74 15.12
CA ASN A 71 -3.36 -1.15 14.52
C ASN A 71 -3.33 -1.39 13.01
N LEU A 72 -4.08 -0.57 12.26
CA LEU A 72 -4.15 -0.70 10.81
C LEU A 72 -2.79 -0.53 10.11
N PRO A 73 -1.95 0.48 10.43
CA PRO A 73 -0.62 0.59 9.83
C PRO A 73 0.25 -0.66 10.07
N GLY A 74 0.25 -1.19 11.29
CA GLY A 74 0.99 -2.41 11.62
C GLY A 74 0.46 -3.67 10.91
N LEU A 75 -0.84 -3.71 10.60
CA LEU A 75 -1.45 -4.79 9.82
C LEU A 75 -1.00 -4.77 8.34
N LEU A 76 -0.62 -3.60 7.82
CA LEU A 76 -0.24 -3.42 6.41
C LEU A 76 1.27 -3.59 6.13
N ALA A 77 2.10 -3.67 7.17
CA ALA A 77 3.57 -3.69 7.08
C ALA A 77 4.14 -4.98 6.47
#